data_AF-T0XRS8-F1
#
_entry.id   AF-T0XRS8-F1
#
_cell.length_a   1.000
_cell.length_b   1.000
_cell.length_c   1.000
_cell.angle_alpha   90.00
_cell.angle_beta   90.00
_cell.angle_gamma   90.00
#
_symmetry.space_group_name_H-M   'P 1'
#
loop_
_entity.id
_entity.type
_entity.pdbx_description
1 polymer ?
#
loop_
_entity_poly.entity_id
_entity_poly.type
_entity_poly.pdbx_seq_one_letter_code
_entity_poly.pdbx_strand_id
1 'polypeptide(L)'
;MEGQPVDASRILRVRSRIPSFSLSPGALVARLLWARRGTGRPVTWDDYRKARESREGGVDIDLPTFRTLLETSRPDPGYKWRDHPFRPGYRDSEGREYEVIAASPGRIDLLREDGVAGYATEEEFQKFFTPISRID
;
A
#
# COMPACT_ATOMS: atom_id res chain seq x y z
N MET A 1 -14.57 26.06 30.38
CA MET A 1 -15.56 25.25 29.65
C MET A 1 -14.78 24.51 28.58
N GLU A 2 -14.58 23.21 28.77
CA GLU A 2 -13.74 22.38 27.92
C GLU A 2 -14.44 22.13 26.57
N GLY A 3 -13.82 22.53 25.47
CA GLY A 3 -14.27 22.22 24.13
C GLY A 3 -14.02 20.74 23.85
N GLN A 4 -15.08 19.97 23.60
CA GLN A 4 -14.94 18.61 23.09
C GLN A 4 -14.24 18.64 21.72
N PRO A 5 -13.24 17.77 21.47
CA PRO A 5 -12.58 17.71 20.18
C PRO A 5 -13.57 17.21 19.12
N VAL A 6 -13.57 17.90 17.97
CA VAL A 6 -14.40 17.57 16.81
C VAL A 6 -14.01 16.19 16.29
N ASP A 7 -14.85 15.20 16.56
CA ASP A 7 -14.70 13.86 16.03
C ASP A 7 -15.26 13.81 14.60
N ALA A 8 -14.45 14.23 13.64
CA ALA A 8 -14.69 13.96 12.22
C ALA A 8 -13.82 12.80 11.72
N SER A 9 -13.59 11.79 12.56
CA SER A 9 -12.92 10.56 12.12
C SER A 9 -13.88 9.71 11.28
N ARG A 10 -14.01 10.02 9.99
CA ARG A 10 -14.60 9.04 9.07
C ARG A 10 -13.62 7.90 8.86
N ILE A 11 -14.14 6.67 8.87
CA ILE A 11 -13.34 5.49 8.59
C ILE A 11 -13.19 5.36 7.07
N LEU A 12 -11.95 5.44 6.59
CA LEU A 12 -11.63 5.12 5.21
C LEU A 12 -11.18 3.68 5.08
N ARG A 13 -11.69 3.00 4.06
CA ARG A 13 -11.25 1.66 3.71
C ARG A 13 -10.05 1.76 2.76
N VAL A 14 -8.84 1.64 3.31
CA VAL A 14 -7.60 1.85 2.57
C VAL A 14 -7.07 0.53 2.03
N ARG A 15 -6.74 0.52 0.73
CA ARG A 15 -6.09 -0.62 0.08
C ARG A 15 -4.58 -0.50 0.29
N SER A 16 -3.98 -1.45 1.01
CA SER A 16 -2.53 -1.48 1.21
C SER A 16 -1.93 -2.76 0.62
N ARG A 17 -0.77 -2.63 -0.03
CA ARG A 17 -0.05 -3.79 -0.58
C ARG A 17 0.62 -4.52 0.57
N ILE A 18 0.36 -5.82 0.70
CA ILE A 18 1.04 -6.64 1.71
C ILE A 18 2.49 -6.79 1.26
N PRO A 19 3.53 -6.59 2.09
CA PRO A 19 4.90 -6.85 1.68
C PRO A 19 5.09 -8.31 1.25
N SER A 20 5.93 -8.59 0.24
CA SER A 20 6.08 -9.95 -0.31
C SER A 20 6.60 -10.96 0.71
N PHE A 21 7.43 -10.54 1.66
CA PHE A 21 7.91 -11.39 2.75
C PHE A 21 6.81 -11.76 3.76
N SER A 22 5.75 -10.94 3.89
CA SER A 22 4.62 -11.21 4.78
C SER A 22 3.55 -12.11 4.13
N LEU A 23 3.70 -12.46 2.85
CA LEU A 23 2.79 -13.37 2.17
C LEU A 23 3.13 -14.82 2.52
N SER A 24 2.10 -15.67 2.56
CA SER A 24 2.30 -17.12 2.49
C SER A 24 2.90 -17.51 1.13
N PRO A 25 3.54 -18.67 1.00
CA PRO A 25 4.09 -19.15 -0.27
C PRO A 25 3.10 -19.09 -1.43
N GLY A 26 1.87 -19.59 -1.22
CA GLY A 26 0.82 -19.56 -2.25
C GLY A 26 0.39 -18.14 -2.62
N ALA A 27 0.27 -17.24 -1.63
CA ALA A 27 -0.08 -15.84 -1.91
C ALA A 27 1.05 -15.10 -2.64
N LEU A 28 2.32 -15.45 -2.39
CA LEU A 28 3.46 -14.91 -3.13
C LEU A 28 3.46 -15.38 -4.60
N VAL A 29 3.19 -16.67 -4.84
CA VAL A 29 3.02 -17.22 -6.20
C VAL A 29 1.87 -16.54 -6.93
N ALA A 30 0.71 -16.37 -6.28
CA ALA A 30 -0.44 -15.64 -6.82
C ALA A 30 -0.08 -14.20 -7.23
N ARG A 31 0.75 -13.51 -6.44
CA ARG A 31 1.26 -12.16 -6.77
C ARG A 31 2.19 -12.15 -7.97
N LEU A 32 3.10 -13.11 -8.06
CA LEU A 32 4.00 -13.21 -9.21
C LEU A 32 3.21 -13.48 -10.48
N LEU A 33 2.20 -14.37 -10.42
CA LEU A 33 1.29 -14.64 -11.53
C LEU A 33 0.53 -13.38 -11.95
N TRP A 34 0.05 -12.59 -10.99
CA TRP A 34 -0.59 -11.30 -11.28
C TRP A 34 0.36 -10.31 -11.94
N ALA A 35 1.59 -10.18 -11.43
CA ALA A 35 2.59 -9.25 -11.95
C ALA A 35 3.07 -9.61 -13.38
N ARG A 36 3.03 -10.91 -13.74
CA ARG A 36 3.37 -11.40 -15.07
C ARG A 36 2.18 -11.45 -16.02
N ARG A 37 0.95 -11.18 -15.56
CA ARG A 37 -0.26 -11.19 -16.38
C ARG A 37 -0.10 -10.22 -17.55
N GLY A 38 -0.31 -10.73 -18.77
CA GLY A 38 -0.21 -9.92 -19.99
C GLY A 38 1.22 -9.66 -20.49
N THR A 39 2.25 -10.15 -19.80
CA THR A 39 3.65 -9.98 -20.22
C THR A 39 4.16 -11.09 -21.16
N GLY A 40 3.42 -12.19 -21.29
CA GLY A 40 3.85 -13.39 -22.04
C GLY A 40 4.99 -14.18 -21.39
N ARG A 41 5.50 -13.75 -20.23
CA ARG A 41 6.59 -14.44 -19.51
C ARG A 41 6.03 -15.30 -18.37
N PRO A 42 6.43 -16.58 -18.26
CA PRO A 42 6.01 -17.42 -17.14
C PRO A 42 6.68 -16.97 -15.84
N VAL A 43 6.02 -17.28 -14.71
CA VAL A 43 6.64 -17.15 -13.38
C VAL A 43 7.60 -18.31 -13.19
N THR A 44 8.82 -18.01 -12.77
CA THR A 44 9.88 -19.00 -12.57
C THR A 44 10.20 -19.21 -11.10
N TRP A 45 10.92 -20.28 -10.82
CA TRP A 45 11.45 -20.55 -9.48
C TRP A 45 12.41 -19.45 -8.99
N ASP A 46 13.20 -18.89 -9.89
CA ASP A 46 14.11 -17.78 -9.59
C ASP A 46 13.35 -16.50 -9.20
N ASP A 47 12.22 -16.21 -9.85
CA ASP A 47 11.34 -15.10 -9.44
C ASP A 47 10.83 -15.27 -8.00
N TYR A 48 10.44 -16.50 -7.62
CA TYR A 48 9.99 -16.80 -6.26
C TYR A 48 11.11 -16.58 -5.24
N ARG A 49 12.29 -17.14 -5.50
CA ARG A 49 13.45 -17.03 -4.62
C ARG A 49 13.83 -15.58 -4.39
N LYS A 50 13.99 -14.79 -5.44
CA LYS A 50 14.33 -13.36 -5.35
C LYS A 50 13.29 -12.57 -4.55
N ALA A 51 12.01 -12.87 -4.75
CA ALA A 51 10.94 -12.21 -4.03
C ALA A 51 10.93 -12.57 -2.52
N ARG A 52 11.32 -13.81 -2.17
CA ARG A 52 11.36 -14.32 -0.79
C ARG A 52 12.61 -13.90 -0.03
N GLU A 53 13.78 -14.02 -0.65
CA GLU A 53 15.10 -13.73 -0.08
C GLU A 53 15.29 -12.24 0.27
N SER A 54 14.39 -11.36 -0.19
CA SER A 54 14.58 -9.91 -0.15
C SER A 54 14.56 -9.22 1.22
N ARG A 55 14.41 -9.89 2.38
CA ARG A 55 14.72 -9.23 3.66
C ARG A 55 14.90 -10.04 4.96
N GLU A 56 14.44 -11.29 5.11
CA GLU A 56 14.71 -12.06 6.37
C GLU A 56 14.25 -13.53 6.35
N GLY A 57 13.45 -13.95 5.37
CA GLY A 57 13.02 -15.35 5.23
C GLY A 57 13.81 -16.02 4.12
N GLY A 58 14.57 -17.07 4.46
CA GLY A 58 15.08 -18.00 3.45
C GLY A 58 13.95 -18.61 2.62
N VAL A 59 14.31 -19.30 1.55
CA VAL A 59 13.35 -20.04 0.74
C VAL A 59 12.65 -21.08 1.62
N ASP A 60 11.34 -20.96 1.76
CA ASP A 60 10.51 -21.66 2.74
C ASP A 60 9.71 -22.85 2.18
N ILE A 61 9.82 -23.07 0.87
CA ILE A 61 9.25 -24.21 0.16
C ILE A 61 10.28 -24.77 -0.82
N ASP A 62 10.09 -26.00 -1.28
CA ASP A 62 10.94 -26.59 -2.33
C ASP A 62 10.36 -26.36 -3.74
N LEU A 63 11.13 -26.75 -4.75
CA LEU A 63 10.73 -26.61 -6.16
C LEU A 63 9.46 -27.43 -6.51
N PRO A 64 9.29 -28.68 -6.05
CA PRO A 64 8.02 -29.42 -6.23
C PRO A 64 6.80 -28.70 -5.65
N THR A 65 6.90 -28.16 -4.44
CA THR A 65 5.82 -27.39 -3.81
C THR A 65 5.51 -26.13 -4.59
N PHE A 66 6.53 -25.42 -5.07
CA PHE A 66 6.35 -24.25 -5.93
C PHE A 66 5.61 -24.59 -7.23
N ARG A 67 5.96 -25.69 -7.91
CA ARG A 67 5.26 -26.12 -9.13
C ARG A 67 3.79 -26.40 -8.86
N THR A 68 3.49 -27.08 -7.75
CA THR A 68 2.11 -27.35 -7.31
C THR A 68 1.35 -26.03 -7.06
N LEU A 69 1.97 -25.06 -6.39
CA LEU A 69 1.37 -23.76 -6.16
C LEU A 69 1.18 -22.98 -7.47
N LEU A 70 2.10 -23.09 -8.42
CA LEU A 70 2.00 -22.41 -9.71
C LEU A 70 0.78 -22.88 -10.52
N GLU A 71 0.46 -24.16 -10.44
CA GLU A 71 -0.70 -24.78 -11.12
C GLU A 71 -2.03 -24.47 -10.43
N THR A 72 -2.02 -24.36 -9.10
CA THR A 72 -3.24 -24.23 -8.28
C THR A 72 -3.61 -22.78 -7.92
N SER A 73 -2.63 -21.87 -7.94
CA SER A 73 -2.85 -20.48 -7.53
C SER A 73 -3.55 -19.67 -8.60
N ARG A 74 -4.48 -18.81 -8.19
CA ARG A 74 -5.09 -17.79 -9.06
C ARG A 74 -4.30 -16.49 -8.95
N PRO A 75 -4.12 -15.72 -10.05
CA PRO A 75 -3.45 -14.43 -9.99
C PRO A 75 -4.13 -13.46 -9.00
N ASP A 76 -3.38 -13.00 -7.99
CA ASP A 76 -3.85 -12.04 -6.98
C ASP A 76 -2.71 -11.07 -6.60
N PRO A 77 -2.89 -9.75 -6.69
CA PRO A 77 -1.86 -8.78 -6.31
C PRO A 77 -1.47 -8.77 -4.81
N GLY A 78 -2.26 -9.39 -3.94
CA GLY A 78 -2.02 -9.48 -2.50
C GLY A 78 -2.21 -8.14 -1.79
N TYR A 79 -3.40 -7.54 -1.92
CA TYR A 79 -3.76 -6.36 -1.14
C TYR A 79 -4.53 -6.78 0.11
N LYS A 80 -4.32 -6.03 1.20
CA LYS A 80 -5.22 -6.06 2.35
C LYS A 80 -5.98 -4.74 2.44
N TRP A 81 -7.24 -4.84 2.80
CA TRP A 81 -8.02 -3.69 3.23
C TRP A 81 -7.74 -3.45 4.70
N ARG A 82 -7.51 -2.20 5.07
CA ARG A 82 -7.50 -1.77 6.47
C ARG A 82 -8.46 -0.61 6.63
N ASP A 83 -9.13 -0.58 7.76
CA ASP A 83 -9.87 0.58 8.19
C ASP A 83 -8.87 1.58 8.78
N HIS A 84 -8.91 2.81 8.29
CA HIS A 84 -8.03 3.89 8.69
C HIS A 84 -8.88 5.06 9.22
N PRO A 85 -8.70 5.48 10.48
CA PRO A 85 -9.37 6.66 10.99
C PRO A 85 -8.75 7.89 10.31
N PHE A 86 -9.48 8.46 9.35
CA PHE A 86 -8.96 9.53 8.52
C PHE A 86 -9.04 10.87 9.23
N ARG A 87 -7.92 11.58 9.24
CA ARG A 87 -7.75 12.87 9.92
C ARG A 87 -7.18 13.89 8.93
N PRO A 88 -8.04 14.58 8.17
CA PRO A 88 -7.56 15.51 7.16
C PRO A 88 -6.83 16.69 7.83
N GLY A 89 -5.63 16.99 7.32
CA GLY A 89 -4.83 18.14 7.74
C GLY A 89 -4.58 19.14 6.62
N TYR A 90 -4.81 18.73 5.37
CA TYR A 90 -4.47 19.49 4.18
C TYR A 90 -5.55 19.36 3.11
N ARG A 91 -5.66 20.36 2.24
CA ARG A 91 -6.47 20.31 1.02
C ARG A 91 -5.68 20.73 -0.20
N ASP A 92 -6.04 20.19 -1.36
CA ASP A 92 -5.56 20.72 -2.64
C ASP A 92 -6.45 21.85 -3.19
N SER A 93 -6.08 22.39 -4.34
CA SER A 93 -6.82 23.46 -5.05
C SER A 93 -8.21 23.03 -5.52
N GLU A 94 -8.44 21.73 -5.72
CA GLU A 94 -9.75 21.16 -6.05
C GLU A 94 -10.62 20.94 -4.80
N GLY A 95 -10.07 21.18 -3.60
CA GLY A 95 -10.75 21.00 -2.33
C GLY A 95 -10.75 19.57 -1.81
N ARG A 96 -9.97 18.67 -2.41
CA ARG A 96 -9.84 17.29 -1.93
C ARG A 96 -9.01 17.30 -0.65
N GLU A 97 -9.44 16.52 0.33
CA GLU A 97 -8.79 16.46 1.63
C GLU A 97 -7.71 15.37 1.69
N TYR A 98 -6.63 15.66 2.43
CA TYR A 98 -5.48 14.78 2.60
C TYR A 98 -5.01 14.72 4.06
N GLU A 99 -4.58 13.52 4.46
CA GLU A 99 -3.85 13.24 5.69
C GLU A 99 -2.40 12.91 5.34
N VAL A 100 -1.44 13.49 6.07
CA VAL A 100 -0.04 13.07 6.01
C VAL A 100 0.13 11.82 6.88
N ILE A 101 0.43 10.69 6.25
CA ILE A 101 0.54 9.39 6.94
C ILE A 101 1.98 8.99 7.26
N ALA A 102 2.96 9.54 6.53
CA ALA A 102 4.38 9.44 6.85
C ALA A 102 5.17 10.56 6.16
N ALA A 103 6.29 10.95 6.74
CA ALA A 103 7.24 11.88 6.12
C ALA A 103 8.67 11.39 6.33
N SER A 104 9.46 11.41 5.26
CA SER A 104 10.88 11.10 5.23
C SER A 104 11.58 12.08 4.28
N PRO A 105 12.91 12.24 4.35
CA PRO A 105 13.61 13.20 3.49
C PRO A 105 13.28 12.99 2.01
N GLY A 106 12.71 14.02 1.38
CA GLY A 106 12.30 13.99 -0.04
C GLY A 106 11.03 13.20 -0.37
N ARG A 107 10.31 12.68 0.63
CA ARG A 107 9.06 11.93 0.41
C ARG A 107 8.06 12.14 1.55
N ILE A 108 6.91 12.72 1.20
CA ILE A 108 5.74 12.86 2.06
C ILE A 108 4.66 11.92 1.53
N ASP A 109 4.31 10.89 2.30
CA ASP A 109 3.22 9.96 1.96
C ASP A 109 1.88 10.55 2.42
N LEU A 110 0.92 10.57 1.50
CA LEU A 110 -0.39 11.19 1.65
C LEU A 110 -1.49 10.15 1.47
N LEU A 111 -2.53 10.26 2.28
CA LEU A 111 -3.80 9.56 2.10
C LEU A 111 -4.86 10.59 1.73
N ARG A 112 -5.56 10.38 0.62
CA ARG A 112 -6.70 11.22 0.21
C ARG A 112 -8.00 10.68 0.80
N GLU A 113 -8.99 11.56 0.92
CA GLU A 113 -10.33 11.24 1.46
C GLU A 113 -11.08 10.08 0.77
N ASP A 114 -10.72 9.69 -0.44
CA ASP A 114 -11.30 8.53 -1.15
C ASP A 114 -10.54 7.23 -0.89
N GLY A 115 -9.56 7.23 0.01
CA GLY A 115 -8.76 6.08 0.39
C GLY A 115 -7.57 5.81 -0.56
N VAL A 116 -7.32 6.69 -1.52
CA VAL A 116 -6.15 6.60 -2.41
C VAL A 116 -4.91 7.11 -1.68
N ALA A 117 -3.87 6.29 -1.63
CA ALA A 117 -2.56 6.68 -1.12
C ALA A 117 -1.65 7.12 -2.26
N GLY A 118 -0.86 8.17 -2.01
CA GLY A 118 0.13 8.71 -2.93
C GLY A 118 1.34 9.26 -2.17
N TYR A 119 2.24 9.91 -2.88
CA TYR A 119 3.34 10.64 -2.28
C TYR A 119 3.61 11.91 -3.06
N ALA A 120 4.24 12.87 -2.39
CA ALA A 120 4.75 14.11 -2.96
C ALA A 120 6.17 14.37 -2.45
N THR A 121 6.96 15.14 -3.20
CA THR A 121 8.16 15.77 -2.67
C THR A 121 7.80 16.91 -1.71
N GLU A 122 8.77 17.41 -0.95
CA GLU A 122 8.56 18.59 -0.08
C GLU A 122 8.15 19.83 -0.88
N GLU A 123 8.77 20.05 -2.04
CA GLU A 123 8.45 21.16 -2.95
C GLU A 123 7.03 21.06 -3.53
N GLU A 124 6.63 19.87 -3.99
CA GLU A 124 5.27 19.60 -4.46
C GLU A 124 4.26 19.80 -3.34
N PHE A 125 4.60 19.33 -2.13
CA PHE A 125 3.73 19.42 -0.98
C PHE A 125 3.42 20.88 -0.61
N GLN A 126 4.47 21.72 -0.53
CA GLN A 126 4.32 23.15 -0.23
C GLN A 126 3.56 23.91 -1.33
N LYS A 127 3.68 23.47 -2.59
CA LYS A 127 3.07 24.13 -3.74
C LYS A 127 1.59 23.79 -3.92
N PHE A 128 1.22 22.54 -3.70
CA PHE A 128 -0.11 22.02 -4.08
C PHE A 128 -1.08 21.83 -2.91
N PHE A 129 -0.59 21.88 -1.67
CA PHE A 129 -1.39 21.58 -0.50
C PHE A 129 -1.41 22.76 0.47
N THR A 130 -2.61 23.07 0.97
CA THR A 130 -2.83 24.12 1.95
C THR A 130 -3.30 23.49 3.26
N PRO A 131 -2.77 23.91 4.43
CA PRO A 131 -3.26 23.44 5.71
C PRO A 131 -4.75 23.76 5.85
N ILE A 132 -5.54 22.79 6.32
CA ILE A 132 -6.93 23.05 6.70
C ILE A 132 -6.87 23.84 8.01
N SER A 133 -7.16 25.14 7.92
CA SER A 133 -7.27 26.00 9.10
C SER A 133 -8.35 25.45 10.02
N ARG A 134 -8.00 25.24 11.31
CA ARG A 134 -9.02 25.04 12.34
C ARG A 134 -9.81 26.35 12.43
N ILE A 135 -11.10 26.29 12.16
CA ILE A 135 -11.99 27.37 12.57
C ILE A 135 -12.21 27.13 14.06
N ASP A 136 -11.69 28.06 14.87
CA ASP A 136 -11.86 28.10 16.33
C ASP A 136 -13.34 28.26 16.73
#